data_AF-A0A9P9L941-F1
#
_entry.id   AF-A0A9P9L941-F1
#
_cell.length_a   1.000
_cell.length_b   1.000
_cell.length_c   1.000
_cell.angle_alpha   90.00
_cell.angle_beta   90.00
_cell.angle_gamma   90.00
#
_symmetry.space_group_name_H-M   'P 1'
#
loop_
_entity.id
_entity.type
_entity.pdbx_description
1 polymer ?
#
loop_
_entity_poly.entity_id
_entity_poly.type
_entity_poly.pdbx_seq_one_letter_code
_entity_poly.pdbx_strand_id
1 'polypeptide(L)'
;MTFITTADAVPETARQPPFRVLAFSKTAGYRHECIPVNIAALRALGDRTRLFTLDATEDAEILTPDTLAGYATVVFLHTTGPFLNETQMAALQSYVRGGGGFVGVHAAASGNKESEWYGRLVGAHFDYHPAPEEGTLVIEDTGHEIMSGNSGGERRWMDEWYNFKTHPRDNTNLHVLVRGDTSSFQGGNMGDDHPLVWCQEFEGGRSFYTALGHFDEAYEDEWFMGQLERAIVWTSGVGKMKADK
;
A
#
# COMPACT_ATOMS: atom_id res chain seq x y z
N MET A 1 10.88 25.28 57.87
CA MET A 1 10.77 25.70 56.45
C MET A 1 11.12 24.50 55.61
N THR A 2 10.11 23.83 55.06
CA THR A 2 10.28 22.70 54.14
C THR A 2 9.36 22.98 52.97
N PHE A 3 9.93 23.36 51.83
CA PHE A 3 9.18 23.55 50.60
C PHE A 3 9.00 22.18 49.94
N ILE A 4 7.75 21.73 49.85
CA ILE A 4 7.37 20.59 49.00
C ILE A 4 7.12 21.19 47.62
N THR A 5 8.02 20.94 46.68
CA THR A 5 7.81 21.18 45.26
C THR A 5 6.92 20.07 44.70
N THR A 6 5.67 20.41 44.38
CA THR A 6 4.82 19.59 43.52
C THR A 6 5.39 19.62 42.11
N ALA A 7 5.77 18.47 41.58
CA ALA A 7 6.12 18.35 40.17
C ALA A 7 4.85 18.54 39.34
N ASP A 8 4.82 19.57 38.50
CA ASP A 8 3.76 19.75 37.51
C ASP A 8 3.77 18.57 36.54
N ALA A 9 2.61 17.92 36.39
CA ALA A 9 2.42 16.90 35.37
C ALA A 9 2.55 17.55 33.99
N VAL A 10 3.44 17.03 33.15
CA VAL A 10 3.52 17.39 31.74
C VAL A 10 2.16 17.04 31.10
N PRO A 11 1.49 17.98 30.40
CA PRO A 11 0.24 17.65 29.72
C PRO A 11 0.53 16.56 28.68
N GLU A 12 -0.11 15.41 28.82
CA GLU A 12 -0.16 14.42 27.74
C GLU A 12 -0.86 15.10 26.56
N THR A 13 -0.09 15.49 25.54
CA THR A 13 -0.65 15.99 24.28
C THR A 13 -1.71 15.00 23.81
N ALA A 14 -2.97 15.43 23.79
CA ALA A 14 -4.09 14.59 23.36
C ALA A 14 -3.77 14.02 21.98
N ARG A 15 -3.56 12.70 21.93
CA ARG A 15 -3.26 11.99 20.69
C ARG A 15 -4.42 12.21 19.72
N GLN A 16 -4.13 12.60 18.47
CA GLN A 16 -5.19 12.76 17.47
C GLN A 16 -5.98 11.45 17.35
N PRO A 17 -7.31 11.52 17.14
CA PRO A 17 -8.10 10.32 16.95
C PRO A 17 -7.61 9.53 15.73
N PRO A 18 -7.69 8.19 15.74
CA PRO A 18 -7.26 7.38 14.61
C PRO A 18 -8.07 7.74 13.36
N PHE A 19 -7.40 7.85 12.22
CA PHE A 19 -8.07 8.03 10.94
C PHE A 19 -8.65 6.70 10.43
N ARG A 20 -9.59 6.75 9.49
CA ARG A 20 -10.22 5.52 8.96
C ARG A 20 -9.53 5.04 7.70
N VAL A 21 -9.36 3.73 7.58
CA VAL A 21 -8.83 3.04 6.41
C VAL A 21 -9.84 2.00 5.94
N LEU A 22 -10.03 1.89 4.63
CA LEU A 22 -10.89 0.89 4.02
C LEU A 22 -10.05 -0.18 3.32
N ALA A 23 -10.06 -1.42 3.80
CA ALA A 23 -9.58 -2.57 3.06
C ALA A 23 -10.68 -3.07 2.11
N PHE A 24 -10.40 -3.04 0.81
CA PHE A 24 -11.29 -3.53 -0.24
C PHE A 24 -10.62 -4.72 -0.92
N SER A 25 -11.28 -5.89 -0.89
CA SER A 25 -10.70 -7.18 -1.31
C SER A 25 -11.57 -7.96 -2.31
N LYS A 26 -12.45 -7.26 -3.04
CA LYS A 26 -13.29 -7.90 -4.06
C LYS A 26 -12.43 -8.51 -5.17
N THR A 27 -12.71 -9.77 -5.49
CA THR A 27 -12.09 -10.50 -6.60
C THR A 27 -13.14 -10.90 -7.63
N ALA A 28 -12.89 -10.58 -8.90
CA ALA A 28 -13.59 -11.09 -10.08
C ALA A 28 -12.68 -12.00 -10.94
N GLY A 29 -11.54 -12.42 -10.38
CA GLY A 29 -10.58 -13.36 -10.95
C GLY A 29 -10.04 -14.31 -9.87
N TYR A 30 -8.75 -14.64 -9.94
CA TYR A 30 -8.09 -15.50 -8.95
C TYR A 30 -8.22 -14.91 -7.53
N ARG A 31 -8.51 -15.78 -6.56
CA ARG A 31 -8.67 -15.39 -5.14
C ARG A 31 -7.50 -15.92 -4.33
N HIS A 32 -6.79 -15.02 -3.67
CA HIS A 32 -5.66 -15.36 -2.81
C HIS A 32 -6.18 -15.83 -1.45
N GLU A 33 -5.65 -16.95 -0.96
CA GLU A 33 -6.08 -17.54 0.33
C GLU A 33 -5.71 -16.67 1.53
N CYS A 34 -4.70 -15.79 1.38
CA CYS A 34 -4.21 -14.91 2.45
C CYS A 34 -5.12 -13.71 2.78
N ILE A 35 -6.22 -13.49 2.03
CA ILE A 35 -7.14 -12.35 2.26
C ILE A 35 -7.70 -12.30 3.70
N PRO A 36 -8.13 -13.39 4.34
CA PRO A 36 -8.56 -13.32 5.74
C PRO A 36 -7.43 -12.97 6.71
N VAL A 37 -6.22 -13.50 6.47
CA VAL A 37 -5.04 -13.28 7.32
C VAL A 37 -4.57 -11.83 7.21
N ASN A 38 -4.49 -11.28 6.00
CA ASN A 38 -4.04 -9.91 5.80
C ASN A 38 -5.01 -8.86 6.37
N ILE A 39 -6.32 -9.08 6.30
CA ILE A 39 -7.32 -8.20 6.95
C ILE A 39 -7.15 -8.25 8.47
N ALA A 40 -6.96 -9.43 9.04
CA ALA A 40 -6.74 -9.58 10.47
C ALA A 40 -5.44 -8.90 10.92
N ALA A 41 -4.35 -9.06 10.16
CA ALA A 41 -3.07 -8.44 10.43
C ALA A 41 -3.14 -6.89 10.34
N LEU A 42 -3.80 -6.34 9.32
CA LEU A 42 -4.01 -4.89 9.19
C LEU A 42 -4.88 -4.32 10.31
N ARG A 43 -5.90 -5.05 10.77
CA ARG A 43 -6.69 -4.66 11.95
C ARG A 43 -5.83 -4.63 13.20
N ALA A 44 -5.09 -5.71 13.47
CA ALA A 44 -4.19 -5.80 14.61
C ALA A 44 -3.11 -4.70 14.57
N LEU A 45 -2.61 -4.35 13.38
CA LEU A 45 -1.69 -3.25 13.17
C LEU A 45 -2.31 -1.90 13.55
N GLY A 46 -3.53 -1.61 13.09
CA GLY A 46 -4.29 -0.41 13.47
C GLY A 46 -4.52 -0.32 14.98
N ASP A 47 -4.95 -1.43 15.61
CA ASP A 47 -5.20 -1.50 17.05
C ASP A 47 -3.93 -1.30 17.89
N ARG A 48 -2.82 -1.94 17.49
CA ARG A 48 -1.53 -1.85 18.16
C ARG A 48 -0.93 -0.46 18.06
N THR A 49 -0.95 0.13 16.86
CA THR A 49 -0.35 1.44 16.60
C THR A 49 -1.25 2.58 17.08
N ARG A 50 -2.58 2.37 17.11
CA ARG A 50 -3.62 3.38 17.35
C ARG A 50 -3.59 4.54 16.34
N LEU A 51 -3.02 4.33 15.16
CA LEU A 51 -2.95 5.34 14.11
C LEU A 51 -4.22 5.37 13.26
N PHE A 52 -4.82 4.19 13.03
CA PHE A 52 -6.00 4.07 12.20
C PHE A 52 -6.94 2.94 12.67
N THR A 53 -8.19 3.02 12.25
CA THR A 53 -9.17 1.91 12.32
C THR A 53 -9.40 1.34 10.93
N LEU A 54 -9.58 0.01 10.83
CA LEU A 54 -9.79 -0.67 9.54
C LEU A 54 -11.20 -1.20 9.37
N ASP A 55 -11.92 -0.67 8.40
CA ASP A 55 -13.12 -1.30 7.84
C ASP A 55 -12.71 -2.20 6.68
N ALA A 56 -13.35 -3.36 6.51
CA ALA A 56 -13.03 -4.30 5.44
C ALA A 56 -14.29 -4.74 4.70
N THR A 57 -14.23 -4.79 3.38
CA THR A 57 -15.36 -5.18 2.53
C THR A 57 -14.91 -5.83 1.22
N GLU A 58 -15.81 -6.60 0.63
CA GLU A 58 -15.74 -7.08 -0.76
C GLU A 58 -16.89 -6.49 -1.60
N ASP A 59 -17.77 -5.69 -1.00
CA ASP A 59 -18.88 -5.03 -1.67
C ASP A 59 -18.41 -3.76 -2.37
N ALA A 60 -18.52 -3.73 -3.70
CA ALA A 60 -18.13 -2.56 -4.48
C ALA A 60 -19.21 -1.46 -4.48
N GLU A 61 -20.45 -1.76 -4.07
CA GLU A 61 -21.55 -0.78 -4.03
C GLU A 61 -21.30 0.32 -2.99
N ILE A 62 -20.44 0.06 -2.00
CA ILE A 62 -20.04 1.08 -1.04
C ILE A 62 -19.00 2.07 -1.60
N LEU A 63 -18.41 1.81 -2.77
CA LEU A 63 -17.41 2.69 -3.39
C LEU A 63 -18.10 3.87 -4.08
N THR A 64 -18.70 4.73 -3.27
CA THR A 64 -19.33 5.98 -3.66
C THR A 64 -18.50 7.17 -3.14
N PRO A 65 -18.63 8.37 -3.74
CA PRO A 65 -17.92 9.56 -3.25
C PRO A 65 -18.14 9.82 -1.76
N ASP A 66 -19.39 9.70 -1.28
CA ASP A 66 -19.74 9.97 0.12
C ASP A 66 -19.09 8.98 1.09
N THR A 67 -19.08 7.70 0.73
CA THR A 67 -18.45 6.67 1.58
C THR A 67 -16.94 6.83 1.58
N LEU A 68 -16.33 7.03 0.40
CA LEU A 68 -14.89 7.18 0.24
C LEU A 68 -14.37 8.43 0.96
N ALA A 69 -15.12 9.52 1.01
CA ALA A 69 -14.75 10.73 1.75
C ALA A 69 -14.56 10.50 3.27
N GLY A 70 -15.11 9.41 3.81
CA GLY A 70 -14.94 9.02 5.21
C GLY A 70 -13.61 8.31 5.53
N TYR A 71 -12.80 7.98 4.51
CA TYR A 71 -11.54 7.25 4.67
C TYR A 71 -10.36 8.10 4.23
N ALA A 72 -9.28 8.09 5.01
CA ALA A 72 -8.04 8.76 4.62
C ALA A 72 -7.24 7.95 3.60
N THR A 73 -7.40 6.61 3.63
CA THR A 73 -6.73 5.70 2.70
C THR A 73 -7.64 4.52 2.37
N VAL A 74 -7.65 4.12 1.10
CA VAL A 74 -8.22 2.85 0.65
C VAL A 74 -7.10 1.88 0.29
N VAL A 75 -7.19 0.67 0.79
CA VAL A 75 -6.25 -0.43 0.55
C VAL A 75 -6.93 -1.42 -0.37
N PHE A 76 -6.47 -1.52 -1.61
CA PHE A 76 -6.90 -2.58 -2.53
C PHE A 76 -6.03 -3.80 -2.27
N LEU A 77 -6.65 -4.77 -1.59
CA LEU A 77 -5.97 -5.90 -0.97
C LEU A 77 -6.26 -7.15 -1.78
N HIS A 78 -5.32 -7.55 -2.64
CA HIS A 78 -5.44 -8.73 -3.51
C HIS A 78 -6.64 -8.72 -4.46
N THR A 79 -7.05 -7.55 -4.93
CA THR A 79 -8.19 -7.41 -5.85
C THR A 79 -7.82 -7.85 -7.26
N THR A 80 -8.62 -8.72 -7.88
CA THR A 80 -8.32 -9.30 -9.21
C THR A 80 -9.49 -9.18 -10.18
N GLY A 81 -9.20 -9.06 -11.48
CA GLY A 81 -10.23 -8.99 -12.52
C GLY A 81 -10.97 -7.64 -12.59
N PRO A 82 -12.05 -7.55 -13.37
CA PRO A 82 -12.82 -6.31 -13.57
C PRO A 82 -13.81 -6.09 -12.41
N PHE A 83 -13.30 -5.81 -11.22
CA PHE A 83 -14.10 -5.73 -9.99
C PHE A 83 -14.80 -4.37 -9.79
N LEU A 84 -14.40 -3.32 -10.52
CA LEU A 84 -15.08 -2.02 -10.55
C LEU A 84 -15.80 -1.80 -11.88
N ASN A 85 -17.04 -1.34 -11.80
CA ASN A 85 -17.72 -0.77 -12.96
C ASN A 85 -17.32 0.71 -13.17
N GLU A 86 -17.84 1.33 -14.21
CA GLU A 86 -17.55 2.73 -14.55
C GLU A 86 -17.89 3.72 -13.44
N THR A 87 -19.01 3.50 -12.72
CA THR A 87 -19.44 4.39 -11.63
C THR A 87 -18.49 4.30 -10.43
N GLN A 88 -18.09 3.09 -10.06
CA GLN A 88 -17.16 2.86 -8.95
C GLN A 88 -15.74 3.33 -9.30
N MET A 89 -15.31 3.16 -10.55
CA MET A 89 -14.06 3.72 -11.07
C MET A 89 -14.08 5.26 -11.01
N ALA A 90 -15.17 5.89 -11.42
CA ALA A 90 -15.32 7.35 -11.34
C ALA A 90 -15.32 7.85 -9.88
N ALA A 91 -15.90 7.11 -8.94
CA ALA A 91 -15.84 7.41 -7.52
C ALA A 91 -14.40 7.34 -6.99
N LEU A 92 -13.64 6.28 -7.34
CA LEU A 92 -12.23 6.15 -6.97
C LEU A 92 -11.38 7.29 -7.57
N GLN A 93 -11.62 7.66 -8.83
CA GLN A 93 -10.97 8.80 -9.47
C GLN A 93 -11.23 10.10 -8.72
N SER A 94 -12.49 10.39 -8.38
CA SER A 94 -12.87 11.58 -7.63
C SER A 94 -12.22 11.62 -6.25
N TYR A 95 -12.21 10.48 -5.55
CA TYR A 95 -11.58 10.32 -4.24
C TYR A 95 -10.08 10.63 -4.30
N VAL A 96 -9.34 10.03 -5.23
CA VAL A 96 -7.90 10.28 -5.39
C VAL A 96 -7.64 11.74 -5.77
N ARG A 97 -8.43 12.32 -6.68
CA ARG A 97 -8.34 13.74 -7.06
C ARG A 97 -8.65 14.70 -5.92
N GLY A 98 -9.47 14.25 -4.96
CA GLY A 98 -9.77 14.95 -3.71
C GLY A 98 -8.65 14.88 -2.66
N GLY A 99 -7.54 14.20 -2.96
CA GLY A 99 -6.43 14.00 -2.03
C GLY A 99 -6.49 12.69 -1.24
N GLY A 100 -7.41 11.79 -1.59
CA GLY A 100 -7.53 10.47 -0.97
C GLY A 100 -6.30 9.59 -1.23
N GLY A 101 -5.88 8.85 -0.20
CA GLY A 101 -4.77 7.90 -0.28
C GLY A 101 -5.18 6.55 -0.88
N PHE A 102 -4.28 5.94 -1.65
CA PHE A 102 -4.43 4.61 -2.23
C PHE A 102 -3.23 3.72 -1.91
N VAL A 103 -3.48 2.49 -1.48
CA VAL A 103 -2.48 1.43 -1.30
C VAL A 103 -2.92 0.21 -2.10
N GLY A 104 -2.12 -0.23 -3.05
CA GLY A 104 -2.32 -1.49 -3.77
C GLY A 104 -1.38 -2.58 -3.24
N VAL A 105 -1.93 -3.76 -2.95
CA VAL A 105 -1.15 -4.91 -2.47
C VAL A 105 -1.27 -6.07 -3.45
N HIS A 106 -0.11 -6.57 -3.87
CA HIS A 106 0.09 -7.77 -4.67
C HIS A 106 -0.84 -7.81 -5.89
N ALA A 107 -1.89 -8.62 -5.84
CA ALA A 107 -2.78 -8.84 -6.96
C ALA A 107 -3.59 -7.60 -7.37
N ALA A 108 -3.55 -6.49 -6.62
CA ALA A 108 -4.15 -5.22 -7.02
C ALA A 108 -3.72 -4.76 -8.44
N ALA A 109 -2.49 -5.10 -8.89
CA ALA A 109 -2.04 -4.84 -10.26
C ALA A 109 -2.69 -5.74 -11.33
N SER A 110 -3.35 -6.81 -10.92
CA SER A 110 -4.18 -7.69 -11.77
C SER A 110 -5.64 -7.22 -11.88
N GLY A 111 -5.98 -6.10 -11.24
CA GLY A 111 -7.29 -5.48 -11.28
C GLY A 111 -7.54 -4.62 -12.52
N ASN A 112 -8.80 -4.59 -12.98
CA ASN A 112 -9.32 -3.63 -13.98
C ASN A 112 -8.34 -3.35 -15.15
N LYS A 113 -7.76 -4.40 -15.75
CA LYS A 113 -6.68 -4.31 -16.76
C LYS A 113 -7.02 -3.49 -18.00
N GLU A 114 -8.31 -3.29 -18.29
CA GLU A 114 -8.81 -2.47 -19.40
C GLU A 114 -8.82 -0.97 -19.07
N SER A 115 -8.62 -0.58 -17.81
CA SER A 115 -8.56 0.82 -17.39
C SER A 115 -7.11 1.30 -17.40
N GLU A 116 -6.76 2.17 -18.35
CA GLU A 116 -5.48 2.86 -18.37
C GLU A 116 -5.27 3.71 -17.11
N TRP A 117 -6.33 4.39 -16.65
CA TRP A 117 -6.24 5.22 -15.44
C TRP A 117 -5.92 4.38 -14.19
N TYR A 118 -6.56 3.22 -14.02
CA TYR A 118 -6.25 2.34 -12.89
C TYR A 118 -4.82 1.81 -12.97
N GLY A 119 -4.35 1.43 -14.17
CA GLY A 119 -2.96 1.04 -14.38
C GLY A 119 -1.97 2.13 -13.99
N ARG A 120 -2.28 3.40 -14.30
CA ARG A 120 -1.47 4.55 -13.88
C ARG A 120 -1.54 4.82 -12.38
N LEU A 121 -2.69 4.62 -11.73
CA LEU A 121 -2.84 4.72 -10.28
C LEU A 121 -1.97 3.69 -9.55
N VAL A 122 -2.05 2.43 -9.98
CA VAL A 122 -1.22 1.34 -9.42
C VAL A 122 0.25 1.55 -9.79
N GLY A 123 0.53 2.06 -10.98
CA GLY A 123 1.86 2.32 -11.53
C GLY A 123 2.22 1.42 -12.70
N ALA A 124 1.68 0.20 -12.73
CA ALA A 124 1.72 -0.71 -13.88
C ALA A 124 0.61 -1.77 -13.76
N HIS A 125 0.29 -2.42 -14.88
CA HIS A 125 -0.58 -3.61 -14.89
C HIS A 125 0.26 -4.88 -14.82
N PHE A 126 -0.18 -5.85 -14.01
CA PHE A 126 0.42 -7.17 -13.93
C PHE A 126 0.36 -7.88 -15.30
N ASP A 127 1.45 -8.53 -15.67
CA ASP A 127 1.54 -9.38 -16.86
C ASP A 127 1.57 -10.86 -16.47
N TYR A 128 2.65 -11.29 -15.80
CA TYR A 128 2.94 -12.69 -15.49
C TYR A 128 3.91 -12.82 -14.31
N HIS A 129 3.92 -13.96 -13.62
CA HIS A 129 4.99 -14.34 -12.69
C HIS A 129 5.34 -15.84 -12.88
N PRO A 130 6.61 -16.23 -12.68
CA PRO A 130 7.00 -17.63 -12.58
C PRO A 130 6.44 -18.29 -11.32
N ALA A 131 6.70 -19.58 -11.11
CA ALA A 131 6.37 -20.22 -9.85
C ALA A 131 7.02 -19.47 -8.67
N PRO A 132 6.35 -19.37 -7.50
CA PRO A 132 6.93 -18.71 -6.35
C PRO A 132 8.28 -19.33 -5.97
N GLU A 133 9.26 -18.50 -5.63
CA GLU A 133 10.59 -18.95 -5.20
C GLU A 133 11.27 -17.93 -4.27
N GLU A 134 12.32 -18.38 -3.58
CA GLU A 134 13.11 -17.50 -2.72
C GLU A 134 14.15 -16.72 -3.53
N GLY A 135 14.04 -15.40 -3.49
CA GLY A 135 14.99 -14.47 -4.10
C GLY A 135 15.42 -13.37 -3.13
N THR A 136 16.08 -12.34 -3.67
CA THR A 136 16.63 -11.23 -2.90
C THR A 136 15.97 -9.91 -3.33
N LEU A 137 15.41 -9.20 -2.36
CA LEU A 137 14.96 -7.82 -2.50
C LEU A 137 16.13 -6.88 -2.23
N VAL A 138 16.25 -5.83 -3.03
CA VAL A 138 17.19 -4.72 -2.86
C VAL A 138 16.41 -3.46 -2.51
N ILE A 139 16.71 -2.88 -1.35
CA ILE A 139 16.09 -1.64 -0.86
C ILE A 139 16.85 -0.45 -1.43
N GLU A 140 16.21 0.34 -2.30
CA GLU A 140 16.87 1.41 -3.04
C GLU A 140 16.92 2.73 -2.28
N ASP A 141 15.81 3.12 -1.66
CA ASP A 141 15.71 4.40 -0.94
C ASP A 141 15.34 4.18 0.52
N THR A 142 16.38 4.12 1.36
CA THR A 142 16.25 4.04 2.83
C THR A 142 15.87 5.38 3.49
N GLY A 143 15.97 6.48 2.74
CA GLY A 143 15.64 7.83 3.22
C GLY A 143 14.15 8.15 3.10
N HIS A 144 13.41 7.45 2.23
CA HIS A 144 11.98 7.65 2.10
C HIS A 144 11.23 7.23 3.38
N GLU A 145 10.22 8.02 3.78
CA GLU A 145 9.45 7.80 5.01
C GLU A 145 8.84 6.39 5.10
N ILE A 146 8.38 5.83 3.96
CA ILE A 146 7.84 4.46 3.86
C ILE A 146 8.89 3.39 4.20
N MET A 147 10.17 3.68 3.95
CA MET A 147 11.29 2.78 4.23
C MET A 147 12.01 3.13 5.54
N SER A 148 11.55 4.14 6.28
CA SER A 148 12.16 4.49 7.57
C SER A 148 12.09 3.32 8.56
N GLY A 149 13.22 3.01 9.21
CA GLY A 149 13.33 1.83 10.09
C GLY A 149 13.58 0.51 9.36
N ASN A 150 13.56 0.48 8.02
CA ASN A 150 14.09 -0.63 7.25
C ASN A 150 15.59 -0.37 7.05
N SER A 151 16.44 -1.11 7.77
CA SER A 151 17.88 -1.08 7.52
C SER A 151 18.13 -1.39 6.04
N GLY A 152 18.87 -0.50 5.37
CA GLY A 152 19.20 -0.66 3.94
C GLY A 152 19.91 -1.96 3.62
N GLY A 153 19.93 -2.29 2.33
CA GLY A 153 20.62 -3.46 1.80
C GLY A 153 19.66 -4.46 1.19
N GLU A 154 19.91 -5.73 1.49
CA GLU A 154 19.28 -6.88 0.84
C GLU A 154 18.44 -7.69 1.83
N ARG A 155 17.36 -8.30 1.34
CA ARG A 155 16.48 -9.16 2.13
C ARG A 155 16.09 -10.40 1.32
N ARG A 156 16.26 -11.59 1.90
CA ARG A 156 15.68 -12.82 1.32
C ARG A 156 14.16 -12.78 1.45
N TRP A 157 13.47 -13.14 0.38
CA TRP A 157 12.01 -13.07 0.32
C TRP A 157 11.48 -14.22 -0.55
N MET A 158 10.43 -14.90 -0.07
CA MET A 158 9.70 -15.93 -0.79
C MET A 158 8.43 -15.33 -1.34
N ASP A 159 8.29 -15.23 -2.66
CA ASP A 159 7.11 -14.66 -3.30
C ASP A 159 7.05 -14.99 -4.79
N GLU A 160 6.02 -14.45 -5.44
CA GLU A 160 5.89 -14.38 -6.89
C GLU A 160 6.60 -13.13 -7.43
N TRP A 161 7.66 -13.35 -8.23
CA TRP A 161 8.42 -12.27 -8.86
C TRP A 161 7.67 -11.68 -10.07
N TYR A 162 6.79 -10.71 -9.80
CA TYR A 162 5.88 -10.14 -10.79
C TYR A 162 6.61 -9.45 -11.95
N ASN A 163 6.17 -9.75 -13.17
CA ASN A 163 6.40 -8.96 -14.36
C ASN A 163 5.19 -8.08 -14.65
N PHE A 164 5.44 -6.94 -15.30
CA PHE A 164 4.44 -5.94 -15.61
C PHE A 164 4.37 -5.69 -17.11
N LYS A 165 3.19 -5.30 -17.60
CA LYS A 165 2.95 -5.02 -19.04
C LYS A 165 3.82 -3.87 -19.58
N THR A 166 4.25 -2.98 -18.69
CA THR A 166 5.15 -1.86 -18.97
C THR A 166 6.20 -1.79 -17.88
N HIS A 167 7.42 -1.42 -18.23
CA HIS A 167 8.48 -1.30 -17.24
C HIS A 167 8.18 -0.15 -16.27
N PRO A 168 8.11 -0.38 -14.93
CA PRO A 168 7.75 0.68 -13.98
C PRO A 168 8.64 1.93 -14.07
N ARG A 169 9.94 1.79 -14.42
CA ARG A 169 10.83 2.94 -14.64
C ARG A 169 10.44 3.83 -15.83
N ASP A 170 9.68 3.32 -16.80
CA ASP A 170 9.22 4.14 -17.92
C ASP A 170 8.21 5.20 -17.46
N ASN A 171 7.58 4.99 -16.29
CA ASN A 171 6.79 5.99 -15.60
C ASN A 171 7.67 6.80 -14.66
N THR A 172 8.14 7.96 -15.13
CA THR A 172 9.03 8.86 -14.39
C THR A 172 8.39 9.50 -13.15
N ASN A 173 7.09 9.33 -12.93
CA ASN A 173 6.41 9.77 -11.71
C ASN A 173 6.56 8.77 -10.56
N LEU A 174 6.95 7.52 -10.85
CA LEU A 174 7.14 6.50 -9.83
C LEU A 174 8.47 6.69 -9.10
N HIS A 175 8.40 6.69 -7.78
CA HIS A 175 9.54 6.57 -6.91
C HIS A 175 9.66 5.11 -6.47
N VAL A 176 10.63 4.39 -7.04
CA VAL A 176 10.88 2.97 -6.73
C VAL A 176 11.60 2.87 -5.39
N LEU A 177 11.06 2.03 -4.50
CA LEU A 177 11.55 1.82 -3.14
C LEU A 177 12.29 0.49 -2.98
N VAL A 178 11.83 -0.54 -3.70
CA VAL A 178 12.38 -1.89 -3.64
C VAL A 178 12.33 -2.51 -5.04
N ARG A 179 13.43 -3.16 -5.43
CA ARG A 179 13.52 -4.01 -6.62
C ARG A 179 13.94 -5.43 -6.25
N GLY A 180 13.74 -6.38 -7.15
CA GLY A 180 14.38 -7.68 -7.08
C GLY A 180 15.82 -7.65 -7.60
N ASP A 181 16.69 -8.47 -7.03
CA ASP A 181 17.96 -8.85 -7.63
C ASP A 181 17.71 -10.02 -8.60
N THR A 182 17.73 -9.73 -9.89
CA THR A 182 17.41 -10.68 -10.97
C THR A 182 18.42 -11.82 -11.10
N SER A 183 19.56 -11.75 -10.42
CA SER A 183 20.50 -12.88 -10.33
C SER A 183 20.09 -13.93 -9.29
N SER A 184 19.08 -13.63 -8.46
CA SER A 184 18.70 -14.43 -7.30
C SER A 184 17.39 -15.22 -7.45
N PHE A 185 16.65 -15.02 -8.56
CA PHE A 185 15.41 -15.70 -8.90
C PHE A 185 15.30 -15.89 -10.43
N GLN A 186 14.40 -16.75 -10.89
CA GLN A 186 14.18 -17.03 -12.31
C GLN A 186 12.93 -16.33 -12.85
N GLY A 187 12.77 -16.28 -14.17
CA GLY A 187 11.53 -15.80 -14.81
C GLY A 187 11.24 -14.29 -14.72
N GLY A 188 12.18 -13.51 -14.19
CA GLY A 188 12.15 -12.05 -14.31
C GLY A 188 12.42 -11.60 -15.75
N ASN A 189 11.44 -10.94 -16.35
CA ASN A 189 11.47 -10.45 -17.73
C ASN A 189 11.42 -8.90 -17.80
N MET A 190 11.75 -8.23 -16.69
CA MET A 190 11.84 -6.76 -16.64
C MET A 190 13.24 -6.22 -17.00
N GLY A 191 14.20 -7.09 -17.31
CA GLY A 191 15.60 -6.70 -17.56
C GLY A 191 16.44 -6.75 -16.28
N ASP A 192 17.53 -5.99 -16.22
CA ASP A 192 18.44 -5.99 -15.06
C ASP A 192 17.87 -5.20 -13.86
N ASP A 193 16.86 -4.36 -14.09
CA ASP A 193 16.12 -3.64 -13.07
C ASP A 193 14.72 -4.23 -12.95
N HIS A 194 14.35 -4.67 -11.74
CA HIS A 194 13.08 -5.37 -11.52
C HIS A 194 12.30 -4.72 -10.38
N PRO A 195 11.69 -3.53 -10.59
CA PRO A 195 10.94 -2.83 -9.56
C PRO A 195 9.75 -3.64 -9.05
N LEU A 196 9.59 -3.69 -7.73
CA LEU A 196 8.51 -4.45 -7.07
C LEU A 196 7.68 -3.59 -6.11
N VAL A 197 8.26 -2.53 -5.56
CA VAL A 197 7.59 -1.63 -4.62
C VAL A 197 7.88 -0.20 -4.98
N TRP A 198 6.85 0.64 -5.06
CA TRP A 198 6.97 2.05 -5.41
C TRP A 198 5.85 2.90 -4.84
N CYS A 199 6.05 4.22 -4.88
CA CYS A 199 5.02 5.20 -4.57
C CYS A 199 5.03 6.36 -5.56
N GLN A 200 3.95 7.14 -5.57
CA GLN A 200 3.82 8.34 -6.38
C GLN A 200 2.79 9.31 -5.78
N GLU A 201 2.98 10.61 -6.02
CA GLU A 201 1.87 11.56 -5.96
C GLU A 201 1.10 11.45 -7.29
N PHE A 202 -0.22 11.24 -7.23
CA PHE A 202 -1.02 10.90 -8.41
C PHE A 202 -2.33 11.67 -8.42
N GLU A 203 -2.48 12.57 -9.40
CA GLU A 203 -3.67 13.41 -9.62
C GLU A 203 -4.16 14.17 -8.36
N GLY A 204 -3.26 14.53 -7.43
CA GLY A 204 -3.58 15.25 -6.19
C GLY A 204 -3.64 14.37 -4.94
N GLY A 205 -3.75 13.05 -5.11
CA GLY A 205 -3.63 12.06 -4.04
C GLY A 205 -2.25 11.42 -3.99
N ARG A 206 -2.15 10.36 -3.20
CA ARG A 206 -0.93 9.55 -3.04
C ARG A 206 -1.23 8.08 -3.25
N SER A 207 -0.39 7.43 -4.03
CA SER A 207 -0.47 6.01 -4.32
C SER A 207 0.80 5.31 -3.87
N PHE A 208 0.64 4.19 -3.20
CA PHE A 208 1.70 3.22 -2.94
C PHE A 208 1.27 1.87 -3.50
N TYR A 209 2.23 1.13 -4.05
CA TYR A 209 2.02 -0.24 -4.48
C TYR A 209 3.19 -1.13 -4.06
N THR A 210 2.86 -2.35 -3.61
CA THR A 210 3.81 -3.44 -3.40
C THR A 210 3.35 -4.67 -4.18
N ALA A 211 4.25 -5.24 -4.97
CA ALA A 211 4.03 -6.53 -5.64
C ALA A 211 4.16 -7.72 -4.67
N LEU A 212 4.68 -7.48 -3.47
CA LEU A 212 4.91 -8.51 -2.46
C LEU A 212 3.62 -8.85 -1.70
N GLY A 213 3.60 -10.00 -1.05
CA GLY A 213 2.60 -10.37 -0.07
C GLY A 213 1.63 -11.45 -0.52
N HIS A 214 2.06 -12.39 -1.37
CA HIS A 214 1.26 -13.56 -1.77
C HIS A 214 0.88 -14.44 -0.57
N PHE A 215 1.86 -14.75 0.30
CA PHE A 215 1.74 -15.73 1.38
C PHE A 215 1.35 -15.11 2.72
N ASP A 216 0.79 -15.93 3.61
CA ASP A 216 0.39 -15.53 4.98
C ASP A 216 1.58 -15.01 5.78
N GLU A 217 2.75 -15.62 5.60
CA GLU A 217 4.00 -15.30 6.28
C GLU A 217 4.43 -13.84 6.07
N ALA A 218 4.08 -13.24 4.93
CA ALA A 218 4.35 -11.82 4.69
C ALA A 218 3.67 -10.93 5.74
N TYR A 219 2.48 -11.31 6.20
CA TYR A 219 1.68 -10.54 7.17
C TYR A 219 2.07 -10.82 8.63
N GLU A 220 2.95 -11.80 8.87
CA GLU A 220 3.62 -12.03 10.15
C GLU A 220 4.98 -11.31 10.21
N ASP A 221 5.54 -10.95 9.05
CA ASP A 221 6.83 -10.30 8.93
C ASP A 221 6.75 -8.81 9.30
N GLU A 222 7.51 -8.40 10.33
CA GLU A 222 7.50 -7.03 10.82
C GLU A 222 8.05 -6.00 9.83
N TRP A 223 8.95 -6.40 8.92
CA TRP A 223 9.50 -5.50 7.90
C TRP A 223 8.44 -5.18 6.85
N PHE A 224 7.70 -6.18 6.39
CA PHE A 224 6.61 -5.99 5.44
C PHE A 224 5.44 -5.24 6.08
N MET A 225 5.01 -5.65 7.28
CA MET A 225 3.92 -4.97 7.99
C MET A 225 4.28 -3.53 8.37
N GLY A 226 5.54 -3.26 8.72
CA GLY A 226 6.01 -1.90 8.95
C GLY A 226 6.01 -1.05 7.68
N GLN A 227 6.33 -1.63 6.52
CA GLN A 227 6.21 -0.94 5.22
C GLN A 227 4.74 -0.58 4.94
N LEU A 228 3.80 -1.50 5.14
CA LEU A 228 2.37 -1.22 4.96
C LEU A 228 1.86 -0.15 5.93
N GLU A 229 2.26 -0.18 7.20
CA GLU A 229 1.93 0.86 8.18
C GLU A 229 2.33 2.26 7.66
N ARG A 230 3.60 2.41 7.28
CA ARG A 230 4.15 3.69 6.86
C ARG A 230 3.61 4.12 5.50
N ALA A 231 3.30 3.20 4.59
CA ALA A 231 2.61 3.50 3.34
C ALA A 231 1.18 4.01 3.59
N ILE A 232 0.42 3.37 4.49
CA ILE A 232 -0.92 3.84 4.88
C ILE A 232 -0.84 5.24 5.49
N VAL A 233 0.10 5.48 6.40
CA VAL A 233 0.31 6.82 6.99
C VAL A 233 0.69 7.84 5.92
N TRP A 234 1.66 7.53 5.06
CA TRP A 234 2.14 8.43 4.02
C TRP A 234 1.03 8.81 3.01
N THR A 235 0.24 7.83 2.59
CA THR A 235 -0.87 8.02 1.64
C THR A 235 -2.05 8.75 2.27
N SER A 236 -2.29 8.62 3.57
CA SER A 236 -3.38 9.31 4.28
C SER A 236 -3.28 10.83 4.23
N GLY A 237 -2.06 11.38 4.06
CA GLY A 237 -1.81 12.81 4.13
C GLY A 237 -2.00 13.44 5.53
N VAL A 238 -2.42 12.66 6.53
CA VAL A 238 -2.63 13.11 7.91
C VAL A 238 -1.28 13.46 8.51
N GLY A 239 -1.03 14.76 8.71
CA GLY A 239 0.26 15.30 9.16
C GLY A 239 0.81 16.41 8.26
N LYS A 240 0.38 16.47 6.99
CA LYS A 240 0.47 17.71 6.20
C LYS A 240 -0.76 18.55 6.54
N MET A 241 -0.69 19.35 7.61
CA MET A 241 -1.63 20.48 7.75
C MET A 241 -1.64 21.23 6.41
N LYS A 242 -2.83 21.44 5.84
CA LYS A 242 -2.98 22.37 4.73
C LYS A 242 -2.32 23.66 5.18
N ALA A 243 -1.21 24.03 4.55
CA ALA A 243 -0.80 25.43 4.58
C ALA A 243 -1.95 26.17 3.94
N ASP A 244 -2.75 26.86 4.75
CA ASP A 244 -3.79 27.76 4.30
C ASP A 244 -3.19 28.65 3.20
N LYS A 245 -3.75 28.56 2.00
CA LYS A 245 -3.55 29.55 0.93
C LYS A 245 -4.71 30.52 0.96
#